data_AF-A0AA88UX91-F1
#
_entry.id   AF-A0AA88UX91-F1
#
_cell.length_a   1.000
_cell.length_b   1.000
_cell.length_c   1.000
_cell.angle_alpha   90.00
_cell.angle_beta   90.00
_cell.angle_gamma   90.00
#
_symmetry.space_group_name_H-M   'P 1'
#
loop_
_entity.id
_entity.type
_entity.pdbx_description
1 polymer ?
#
loop_
_entity_poly.entity_id
_entity_poly.type
_entity_poly.pdbx_seq_one_letter_code
_entity_poly.pdbx_strand_id
1 'polypeptide(L)'
;KEEVVVYPTMKLYTFELACRLFMSLEDPMHIEKLGFQFNIFLKGIIEIPLNFPGSRFYSAMRAAAAIRKQLAAIIKQRRVALEQKTVLPSQDLLSHLLVSSDESGRFLTEAEIINNILTLLFAGHDTSSSAITLIMKNLAELPEVYEKVFRGWL
;
A
#
# COMPACT_ATOMS: atom_id res chain seq x y z
N LYS A 1 3.35 3.55 31.75
CA LYS A 1 2.83 2.65 30.71
C LYS A 1 2.96 3.39 29.39
N GLU A 2 3.57 2.80 28.38
CA GLU A 2 3.49 3.34 27.01
C GLU A 2 2.07 3.11 26.49
N GLU A 3 1.42 4.18 26.01
CA GLU A 3 0.12 4.11 25.34
C GLU A 3 0.32 3.91 23.84
N VAL A 4 -0.47 3.01 23.25
CA VAL A 4 -0.49 2.77 21.79
C VAL A 4 -1.84 3.20 21.26
N VAL A 5 -1.86 4.15 20.33
CA VAL A 5 -3.08 4.58 19.65
C VAL A 5 -3.31 3.70 18.43
N VAL A 6 -4.31 2.82 18.50
CA VAL A 6 -4.51 1.71 17.53
C VAL A 6 -4.60 2.19 16.08
N TYR A 7 -5.44 3.17 15.77
CA TYR A 7 -5.68 3.60 14.38
C TYR A 7 -4.41 4.07 13.63
N PRO A 8 -3.63 5.06 14.13
CA PRO A 8 -2.40 5.48 13.45
C PRO A 8 -1.35 4.36 13.39
N THR A 9 -1.25 3.51 14.42
CA THR A 9 -0.35 2.35 14.40
C THR A 9 -0.74 1.35 13.32
N MET A 10 -2.04 1.03 13.20
CA MET A 10 -2.54 0.11 12.18
C MET A 10 -2.39 0.69 10.78
N LYS A 11 -2.54 2.00 10.58
CA LYS A 11 -2.26 2.64 9.29
C LYS A 11 -0.81 2.45 8.84
N LEU A 12 0.15 2.69 9.73
CA LEU A 12 1.56 2.47 9.39
C LEU A 12 1.83 1.00 9.08
N TYR A 13 1.33 0.10 9.94
CA TYR A 13 1.54 -1.34 9.80
C TYR A 13 0.93 -1.90 8.51
N THR A 14 -0.32 -1.56 8.17
CA THR A 14 -0.96 -2.09 6.96
C THR A 14 -0.34 -1.52 5.68
N PHE A 15 0.18 -0.28 5.71
CA PHE A 15 0.91 0.29 4.59
C PHE A 15 2.23 -0.46 4.36
N GLU A 16 3.00 -0.68 5.42
CA GLU A 16 4.25 -1.43 5.41
C GLU A 16 4.02 -2.87 4.92
N LEU A 17 2.99 -3.55 5.44
CA LEU A 17 2.59 -4.88 5.00
C LEU A 17 2.25 -4.91 3.51
N ALA A 18 1.48 -3.93 3.01
CA ALA A 18 1.16 -3.84 1.59
C ALA A 18 2.41 -3.62 0.72
N CYS A 19 3.36 -2.80 1.17
CA CYS A 19 4.64 -2.60 0.47
C CYS A 19 5.45 -3.89 0.38
N ARG A 20 5.49 -4.69 1.45
CA ARG A 20 6.14 -6.01 1.46
C ARG A 20 5.44 -6.98 0.51
N LEU A 21 4.13 -7.12 0.63
CA LEU A 21 3.36 -8.09 -0.17
C LEU A 21 3.40 -7.78 -1.68
N PHE A 22 3.29 -6.51 -2.06
CA PHE A 22 3.18 -6.15 -3.47
C PHE A 22 4.52 -5.91 -4.16
N MET A 23 5.57 -5.55 -3.42
CA MET A 23 6.85 -5.11 -4.01
C MET A 23 8.10 -5.65 -3.29
N SER A 24 7.96 -6.51 -2.27
CA SER A 24 9.06 -6.97 -1.41
C SER A 24 9.94 -5.82 -0.90
N LEU A 25 9.36 -4.66 -0.60
CA LEU A 25 10.10 -3.56 -0.01
C LEU A 25 10.31 -3.83 1.48
N GLU A 26 11.58 -3.88 1.91
CA GLU A 26 11.96 -4.13 3.30
C GLU A 26 12.71 -2.97 3.95
N ASP A 27 13.32 -2.08 3.15
CA ASP A 27 14.04 -0.91 3.65
C ASP A 27 13.06 0.08 4.33
N PRO A 28 13.17 0.28 5.66
CA PRO A 28 12.26 1.15 6.40
C PRO A 28 12.26 2.59 5.89
N MET A 29 13.44 3.10 5.47
CA MET A 29 13.58 4.47 4.97
C MET A 29 12.83 4.66 3.64
N HIS A 30 12.85 3.63 2.78
CA HIS A 30 12.12 3.64 1.52
C HIS A 30 10.61 3.58 1.76
N ILE A 31 10.16 2.69 2.65
CA ILE A 31 8.74 2.55 3.01
C ILE A 31 8.21 3.85 3.62
N GLU A 32 8.96 4.46 4.54
CA GLU A 32 8.59 5.74 5.16
C GLU A 32 8.46 6.86 4.12
N LYS A 33 9.42 6.99 3.22
CA LYS A 33 9.40 8.00 2.15
C LYS A 33 8.21 7.81 1.21
N LEU A 34 7.89 6.57 0.84
CA LEU A 34 6.74 6.26 0.01
C LEU A 34 5.44 6.55 0.77
N GLY A 35 5.35 6.13 2.03
CA GLY A 35 4.20 6.34 2.92
C GLY A 35 3.91 7.81 3.18
N PHE A 36 4.94 8.65 3.33
CA PHE A 36 4.78 10.10 3.46
C PHE A 36 4.09 10.71 2.23
N GLN A 37 4.56 10.37 1.02
CA GLN A 37 3.91 10.83 -0.21
C GLN A 37 2.49 10.26 -0.34
N PHE A 38 2.31 8.99 0.03
CA PHE A 38 1.02 8.33 0.00
C PHE A 38 -0.02 9.03 0.89
N ASN A 39 0.38 9.43 2.10
CA ASN A 39 -0.50 10.16 3.02
C ASN A 39 -0.95 11.53 2.44
N ILE A 40 -0.03 12.26 1.79
CA ILE A 40 -0.37 13.51 1.09
C ILE A 40 -1.35 13.24 -0.05
N PHE A 41 -1.10 12.19 -0.83
CA PHE A 41 -1.97 11.78 -1.93
C PHE A 41 -3.40 11.47 -1.44
N LEU A 42 -3.56 10.64 -0.40
CA LEU A 42 -4.88 10.28 0.13
C LEU A 42 -5.67 11.47 0.64
N LYS A 43 -5.00 12.44 1.28
CA LYS A 43 -5.65 13.65 1.81
C LYS A 43 -6.27 14.54 0.72
N GLY A 44 -5.91 14.37 -0.54
CA GLY A 44 -6.46 15.17 -1.65
C GLY A 44 -7.30 14.38 -2.65
N ILE A 45 -7.43 13.04 -2.50
CA ILE A 45 -8.13 12.22 -3.50
C ILE A 45 -9.66 12.35 -3.44
N ILE A 46 -10.21 12.63 -2.25
CA ILE A 46 -11.65 12.81 -1.99
C ILE A 46 -12.01 14.32 -1.94
N GLU A 47 -11.03 15.20 -2.08
CA GLU A 47 -11.23 16.65 -2.03
C GLU A 47 -11.78 17.19 -3.36
N ILE A 48 -12.30 18.43 -3.31
CA ILE A 48 -12.76 19.12 -4.52
C ILE A 48 -11.60 19.21 -5.52
N PRO A 49 -11.77 18.81 -6.79
CA PRO A 49 -10.70 18.67 -7.78
C PRO A 49 -10.21 20.01 -8.36
N LEU A 50 -9.87 20.96 -7.49
CA LEU A 50 -9.37 22.28 -7.85
C LEU A 50 -7.84 22.30 -7.80
N ASN A 51 -7.22 22.33 -8.98
CA ASN A 51 -5.76 22.25 -9.13
C ASN A 51 -5.07 23.63 -9.12
N PHE A 52 -5.14 24.33 -7.98
CA PHE A 52 -4.43 25.60 -7.77
C PHE A 52 -3.38 25.46 -6.65
N PRO A 53 -2.24 26.19 -6.74
CA PRO A 53 -1.22 26.16 -5.71
C PRO A 53 -1.79 26.45 -4.31
N GLY A 54 -1.53 25.56 -3.36
CA GLY A 54 -2.05 25.65 -1.99
C GLY A 54 -3.27 24.76 -1.70
N SER A 55 -3.94 24.23 -2.73
CA SER A 55 -5.03 23.27 -2.51
C SER A 55 -4.51 21.88 -2.10
N ARG A 56 -5.37 21.11 -1.41
CA ARG A 56 -5.09 19.70 -1.10
C ARG A 56 -4.99 18.85 -2.36
N PHE A 57 -5.86 19.10 -3.35
CA PHE A 57 -5.80 18.42 -4.65
C PHE A 57 -4.48 18.68 -5.39
N TYR A 58 -4.00 19.93 -5.41
CA TYR A 58 -2.70 20.29 -5.98
C TYR A 58 -1.55 19.52 -5.31
N SER A 59 -1.56 19.45 -3.98
CA SER A 59 -0.56 18.69 -3.22
C SER A 59 -0.62 17.19 -3.51
N ALA A 60 -1.82 16.62 -3.60
CA ALA A 60 -2.04 15.22 -3.93
C ALA A 60 -1.58 14.87 -5.35
N MET A 61 -1.81 15.75 -6.34
CA MET A 61 -1.31 15.54 -7.72
C MET A 61 0.21 15.49 -7.78
N ARG A 62 0.92 16.36 -7.04
CA ARG A 62 2.38 16.30 -6.95
C ARG A 62 2.87 15.07 -6.20
N ALA A 63 2.19 14.68 -5.13
CA ALA A 63 2.51 13.45 -4.40
C ALA A 63 2.32 12.22 -5.29
N ALA A 64 1.25 12.15 -6.08
CA ALA A 64 1.02 11.10 -7.07
C ALA A 64 2.15 11.04 -8.09
N ALA A 65 2.62 12.19 -8.61
CA ALA A 65 3.78 12.23 -9.52
C ALA A 65 5.06 11.72 -8.85
N ALA A 66 5.31 12.08 -7.59
CA ALA A 66 6.45 11.58 -6.82
C ALA A 66 6.38 10.06 -6.56
N ILE A 67 5.20 9.54 -6.24
CA ILE A 67 4.96 8.10 -6.06
C ILE A 67 5.20 7.36 -7.38
N ARG A 68 4.61 7.83 -8.48
CA ARG A 68 4.82 7.23 -9.82
C ARG A 68 6.30 7.16 -10.19
N LYS A 69 7.07 8.22 -9.87
CA LYS A 69 8.53 8.23 -10.10
C LYS A 69 9.27 7.19 -9.24
N GLN A 70 8.90 7.01 -7.98
CA GLN A 70 9.50 5.98 -7.12
C GLN A 70 9.15 4.57 -7.61
N LEU A 71 7.89 4.33 -7.94
CA LEU A 71 7.43 3.04 -8.49
C LEU A 71 8.13 2.70 -9.81
N ALA A 72 8.33 3.67 -10.70
CA ALA A 72 9.10 3.46 -11.93
C ALA A 72 10.55 3.04 -11.65
N ALA A 73 11.19 3.62 -10.63
CA ALA A 73 12.54 3.22 -10.22
C ALA A 73 12.57 1.78 -9.67
N ILE A 74 11.58 1.40 -8.86
CA ILE A 74 11.42 0.03 -8.35
C ILE A 74 11.21 -0.96 -9.50
N ILE A 75 10.33 -0.62 -10.47
CA ILE A 75 10.10 -1.43 -11.67
C ILE A 75 11.40 -1.66 -12.44
N LYS A 76 12.19 -0.60 -12.66
CA LYS A 76 13.47 -0.71 -13.36
C LYS A 76 14.42 -1.67 -12.64
N GLN A 77 14.57 -1.53 -11.33
CA GLN A 77 15.39 -2.45 -10.53
C GLN A 77 14.86 -3.88 -10.61
N ARG A 78 13.54 -4.06 -10.54
CA ARG A 78 12.91 -5.37 -10.57
C ARG A 78 13.10 -6.08 -11.92
N ARG A 79 13.00 -5.36 -13.04
CA ARG A 79 13.27 -5.91 -14.38
C ARG A 79 14.70 -6.47 -14.49
N VAL A 80 15.69 -5.70 -14.02
CA VAL A 80 17.09 -6.16 -13.99
C VAL A 80 17.26 -7.41 -13.13
N ALA A 81 16.61 -7.47 -11.95
CA ALA A 81 16.68 -8.64 -11.08
C ALA A 81 16.03 -9.89 -11.69
N LEU A 82 14.93 -9.74 -12.43
CA LEU A 82 14.28 -10.82 -13.17
C LEU A 82 15.16 -11.32 -14.32
N GLU A 83 15.76 -10.42 -15.10
CA GLU A 83 16.70 -10.77 -16.18
C GLU A 83 17.92 -11.53 -15.64
N GLN A 84 18.44 -11.11 -14.49
CA GLN A 84 19.56 -11.75 -13.79
C GLN A 84 19.16 -13.02 -13.02
N LYS A 85 17.86 -13.36 -12.98
CA LYS A 85 17.30 -14.49 -12.21
C LYS A 85 17.63 -14.45 -10.71
N THR A 86 17.85 -13.26 -10.16
CA THR A 86 18.04 -13.04 -8.71
C THR A 86 16.71 -12.90 -7.97
N VAL A 87 15.62 -12.69 -8.71
CA VAL A 87 14.24 -12.67 -8.23
C VAL A 87 13.40 -13.60 -9.11
N LEU A 88 12.45 -14.31 -8.51
CA LEU A 88 11.50 -15.16 -9.23
C LEU A 88 10.21 -14.37 -9.56
N PRO A 89 9.54 -14.67 -10.69
CA PRO A 89 8.21 -14.12 -10.99
C PRO A 89 7.17 -14.26 -9.87
N SER A 90 7.26 -15.32 -9.08
CA SER A 90 6.33 -15.63 -7.98
C SER A 90 6.67 -14.93 -6.66
N GLN A 91 7.73 -14.12 -6.62
CA GLN A 91 8.22 -13.54 -5.35
C GLN A 91 7.28 -12.49 -4.76
N ASP A 92 6.72 -11.64 -5.60
CA ASP A 92 5.70 -10.66 -5.22
C ASP A 92 4.82 -10.31 -6.42
N LEU A 93 3.76 -9.54 -6.15
CA LEU A 93 2.83 -9.13 -7.17
C LEU A 93 3.50 -8.31 -8.28
N LEU A 94 4.43 -7.41 -7.95
CA LEU A 94 5.13 -6.61 -8.95
C LEU A 94 5.91 -7.49 -9.93
N SER A 95 6.63 -8.49 -9.42
CA SER A 95 7.39 -9.46 -10.23
C SER A 95 6.46 -10.23 -11.16
N HIS A 96 5.32 -10.64 -10.64
CA HIS A 96 4.29 -11.33 -11.41
C HIS A 96 3.74 -10.44 -12.54
N LEU A 97 3.30 -9.22 -12.21
CA LEU A 97 2.76 -8.26 -13.20
C LEU A 97 3.74 -7.89 -14.32
N LEU A 98 5.05 -7.97 -14.06
CA LEU A 98 6.08 -7.69 -15.07
C LEU A 98 6.25 -8.78 -16.12
N VAL A 99 5.80 -10.01 -15.84
CA VAL A 99 5.98 -11.17 -16.73
C VAL A 99 4.68 -11.86 -17.10
N SER A 100 3.55 -11.41 -16.57
CA SER A 100 2.22 -11.92 -16.92
C SER A 100 1.64 -11.16 -18.10
N SER A 101 1.16 -11.91 -19.09
CA SER A 101 0.28 -11.39 -20.14
C SER A 101 -1.18 -11.72 -19.84
N ASP A 102 -2.10 -10.98 -20.46
CA ASP A 102 -3.51 -11.38 -20.53
C ASP A 102 -3.73 -12.57 -21.49
N GLU A 103 -4.98 -13.00 -21.62
CA GLU A 103 -5.40 -14.12 -22.49
C GLU A 103 -5.05 -13.91 -23.97
N SER A 104 -4.86 -12.66 -24.39
CA SER A 104 -4.47 -12.30 -25.76
C SER A 104 -2.95 -12.21 -25.93
N GLY A 105 -2.16 -12.51 -24.90
CA GLY A 105 -0.71 -12.38 -24.91
C GLY A 105 -0.21 -10.94 -24.74
N ARG A 106 -1.08 -9.97 -24.40
CA ARG A 106 -0.69 -8.58 -24.18
C ARG A 106 -0.16 -8.40 -22.75
N PHE A 107 1.02 -7.81 -22.64
CA PHE A 107 1.62 -7.42 -21.37
C PHE A 107 1.14 -6.04 -20.92
N LEU A 108 1.10 -5.83 -19.61
CA LEU A 108 0.81 -4.52 -19.05
C LEU A 108 1.95 -3.53 -19.38
N THR A 109 1.56 -2.31 -19.75
CA THR A 109 2.49 -1.19 -19.85
C THR A 109 2.99 -0.80 -18.46
N GLU A 110 4.15 -0.15 -18.41
CA GLU A 110 4.71 0.35 -17.15
C GLU A 110 3.73 1.27 -16.39
N ALA A 111 2.98 2.11 -17.12
CA ALA A 111 1.97 2.98 -16.53
C ALA A 111 0.79 2.20 -15.91
N GLU A 112 0.33 1.12 -16.56
CA GLU A 112 -0.70 0.23 -16.02
C GLU A 112 -0.20 -0.49 -14.77
N ILE A 113 1.03 -1.01 -14.77
CA ILE A 113 1.63 -1.66 -13.60
C ILE A 113 1.72 -0.69 -12.42
N ILE A 114 2.21 0.54 -12.65
CA ILE A 114 2.28 1.58 -11.62
C ILE A 114 0.88 1.89 -11.06
N ASN A 115 -0.11 2.03 -11.92
CA ASN A 115 -1.49 2.31 -11.49
C ASN A 115 -2.07 1.15 -10.68
N ASN A 116 -1.83 -0.10 -11.07
CA ASN A 116 -2.29 -1.28 -10.35
C ASN A 116 -1.68 -1.35 -8.95
N ILE A 117 -0.35 -1.19 -8.84
CA ILE A 117 0.34 -1.17 -7.54
C ILE A 117 -0.18 -0.03 -6.65
N LEU A 118 -0.33 1.18 -7.20
CA LEU A 118 -0.85 2.32 -6.45
C LEU A 118 -2.28 2.06 -5.93
N THR A 119 -3.13 1.47 -6.76
CA THR A 119 -4.53 1.15 -6.42
C THR A 119 -4.58 0.10 -5.31
N LEU A 120 -3.74 -0.92 -5.39
CA LEU A 120 -3.69 -1.99 -4.39
C LEU A 120 -3.11 -1.51 -3.06
N LEU A 121 -2.09 -0.64 -3.09
CA LEU A 121 -1.60 0.03 -1.88
C LEU A 121 -2.72 0.83 -1.21
N PHE A 122 -3.56 1.53 -1.98
CA PHE A 122 -4.71 2.26 -1.44
C PHE A 122 -5.74 1.32 -0.82
N ALA A 123 -6.18 0.34 -1.59
CA ALA A 123 -7.21 -0.61 -1.18
C ALA A 123 -6.81 -1.40 0.07
N GLY A 124 -5.58 -1.94 0.10
CA GLY A 124 -5.09 -2.79 1.18
C GLY A 124 -4.78 -2.04 2.48
N HIS A 125 -4.33 -0.78 2.39
CA HIS A 125 -3.94 0.01 3.56
C HIS A 125 -5.15 0.58 4.33
N ASP A 126 -6.03 1.32 3.65
CA ASP A 126 -7.02 2.17 4.32
C ASP A 126 -8.21 1.37 4.86
N THR A 127 -8.64 0.34 4.12
CA THR A 127 -9.74 -0.55 4.54
C THR A 127 -9.30 -1.48 5.67
N SER A 128 -8.15 -2.15 5.54
CA SER A 128 -7.64 -3.08 6.56
C SER A 128 -7.32 -2.38 7.88
N SER A 129 -6.72 -1.18 7.83
CA SER A 129 -6.43 -0.41 9.06
C SER A 129 -7.71 -0.04 9.81
N SER A 130 -8.75 0.37 9.08
CA SER A 130 -10.07 0.67 9.65
C SER A 130 -10.73 -0.59 10.23
N ALA A 131 -10.72 -1.71 9.51
CA ALA A 131 -11.29 -2.97 9.96
C ALA A 131 -10.62 -3.47 11.25
N ILE A 132 -9.28 -3.51 11.31
CA ILE A 132 -8.54 -3.94 12.50
C ILE A 132 -8.82 -3.01 13.68
N THR A 133 -8.88 -1.70 13.44
CA THR A 133 -9.21 -0.72 14.49
C THR A 133 -10.61 -0.97 15.05
N LEU A 134 -11.59 -1.25 14.19
CA LEU A 134 -12.95 -1.59 14.62
C LEU A 134 -12.98 -2.91 15.39
N ILE A 135 -12.25 -3.93 14.95
CA ILE A 135 -12.14 -5.21 15.67
C ILE A 135 -11.61 -4.94 17.09
N MET A 136 -10.51 -4.20 17.22
CA MET A 136 -9.92 -3.88 18.54
C MET A 136 -10.89 -3.10 19.43
N LYS A 137 -11.62 -2.13 18.86
CA LYS A 137 -12.68 -1.39 19.59
C LYS A 137 -13.79 -2.32 20.07
N ASN A 138 -14.32 -3.16 19.19
CA ASN A 138 -15.42 -4.08 19.54
C ASN A 138 -14.99 -5.10 20.61
N LEU A 139 -13.78 -5.65 20.50
CA LEU A 139 -13.24 -6.57 21.51
C LEU A 139 -13.06 -5.89 22.88
N ALA A 140 -12.70 -4.60 22.91
CA ALA A 140 -12.57 -3.85 24.16
C ALA A 140 -13.93 -3.51 24.79
N GLU A 141 -14.97 -3.30 23.96
CA GLU A 141 -16.31 -2.91 24.42
C GLU A 141 -17.23 -4.12 24.74
N LEU A 142 -16.91 -5.31 24.22
CA LEU A 142 -17.72 -6.54 24.36
C LEU A 142 -16.91 -7.69 24.97
N PRO A 143 -16.74 -7.74 26.32
CA PRO A 143 -15.92 -8.75 26.99
C PRO A 143 -16.32 -10.20 26.70
N GLU A 144 -17.61 -10.47 26.50
CA GLU A 144 -18.14 -11.79 26.14
C GLU A 144 -17.70 -12.25 24.75
N VAL A 145 -17.52 -11.32 23.81
CA VAL A 145 -16.97 -11.62 22.48
C VAL A 145 -15.48 -11.85 22.59
N TYR A 146 -14.77 -11.00 23.34
CA TYR A 146 -13.35 -11.16 23.61
C TYR A 146 -13.04 -12.54 24.21
N GLU A 147 -13.77 -12.97 25.23
CA GLU A 147 -13.58 -14.28 25.87
C GLU A 147 -13.76 -15.45 24.88
N LYS A 148 -14.73 -15.36 23.97
CA LYS A 148 -14.95 -16.39 22.94
C LYS A 148 -13.80 -16.46 21.94
N VAL A 149 -13.33 -15.31 21.47
CA VAL A 149 -12.18 -15.21 20.55
C VAL A 149 -10.90 -15.71 21.24
N PHE A 150 -10.68 -15.31 22.50
CA PHE A 150 -9.52 -15.72 23.28
C PHE A 150 -9.45 -17.25 23.50
N ARG A 151 -10.60 -17.90 23.69
CA ARG A 151 -10.70 -19.36 23.82
C ARG A 151 -10.63 -20.11 22.49
N GLY A 152 -10.48 -19.42 21.36
CA GLY A 152 -10.32 -20.03 20.04
C GLY A 152 -11.60 -20.61 19.44
N TRP A 153 -12.78 -20.10 19.82
CA TRP A 153 -14.05 -20.50 19.20
C TRP A 153 -14.41 -19.55 18.04
N LEU A 154 -13.69 -19.74 16.94
CA LEU A 154 -13.94 -19.40 15.53
C LEU A 154 -12.99 -20.28 14.69
#